data_AF-A0A6G2V2H6-F1
#
_entry.id   AF-A0A6G2V2H6-F1
#
_cell.length_a   1.000
_cell.length_b   1.000
_cell.length_c   1.000
_cell.angle_alpha   90.00
_cell.angle_beta   90.00
_cell.angle_gamma   90.00
#
_symmetry.space_group_name_H-M   'P 1'
#
loop_
_entity.id
_entity.type
_entity.pdbx_description
1 polymer ?
#
loop_
_entity_poly.entity_id
_entity_poly.type
_entity_poly.pdbx_seq_one_letter_code
_entity_poly.pdbx_strand_id
1 'polypeptide(L)' 'MRPPSELPQALAPADAEQAEAALVEHYPRLVRIGYLLLPPSPGRTRRVFAAHALAQRSLQAAHRARPAAVPLPRRTG' A
#
# COMPACT_ATOMS: atom_id res chain seq x y z
N MET A 1 -26.60 -26.90 1.74
CA MET A 1 -25.23 -27.07 2.25
C MET A 1 -24.36 -25.99 1.63
N ARG A 2 -24.20 -24.85 2.32
CA ARG A 2 -23.38 -23.71 1.86
C ARG A 2 -21.95 -23.95 2.35
N PRO A 3 -20.91 -23.93 1.50
CA PRO A 3 -19.55 -24.08 1.98
C PRO A 3 -19.22 -22.89 2.90
N PRO A 4 -18.39 -23.12 3.94
CA PRO A 4 -17.98 -22.05 4.86
C PRO A 4 -17.24 -20.98 4.07
N SER A 5 -17.59 -19.71 4.34
CA SER A 5 -16.93 -18.52 3.82
C SER A 5 -15.41 -18.72 3.77
N GLU A 6 -14.87 -18.71 2.56
CA GLU A 6 -13.45 -18.47 2.33
C GLU A 6 -13.14 -17.11 2.94
N LEU A 7 -12.55 -17.16 4.15
CA LEU A 7 -11.81 -16.04 4.71
C LEU A 7 -10.91 -15.49 3.61
N PRO A 8 -10.77 -14.16 3.45
CA PRO A 8 -9.99 -13.57 2.36
C PRO A 8 -8.67 -14.34 2.26
N GLN A 9 -8.53 -15.09 1.16
CA GLN A 9 -7.35 -15.87 0.83
C GLN A 9 -6.18 -14.94 1.12
N ALA A 10 -5.38 -15.28 2.13
CA ALA A 10 -4.30 -14.43 2.56
C ALA A 10 -3.23 -14.47 1.47
N LEU A 11 -3.41 -13.62 0.45
CA LEU A 11 -2.52 -13.36 -0.67
C LEU A 11 -2.04 -14.66 -1.36
N ALA A 12 -2.90 -15.25 -2.19
CA ALA A 12 -2.37 -16.16 -3.21
C ALA A 12 -1.39 -15.37 -4.09
N PRO A 13 -0.34 -15.98 -4.67
CA PRO A 13 0.66 -15.26 -5.46
C PRO A 13 0.07 -14.41 -6.61
N ALA A 14 -1.08 -14.84 -7.16
CA ALA A 14 -1.84 -14.07 -8.14
C ALA A 14 -2.40 -12.73 -7.59
N ASP A 15 -2.77 -12.68 -6.31
CA ASP A 15 -3.24 -11.45 -5.65
C ASP A 15 -2.10 -10.48 -5.38
N ALA A 16 -0.87 -10.99 -5.17
CA ALA A 16 0.32 -10.16 -4.97
C ALA A 16 0.72 -9.44 -6.28
N GLU A 17 0.78 -10.17 -7.39
CA GLU A 17 1.11 -9.59 -8.70
C GLU A 17 0.06 -8.57 -9.15
N GLN A 18 -1.24 -8.87 -8.97
CA GLN A 18 -2.32 -7.93 -9.25
C GLN A 18 -2.26 -6.68 -8.36
N ALA A 19 -1.90 -6.86 -7.08
CA ALA A 19 -1.71 -5.74 -6.16
C ALA A 19 -0.49 -4.89 -6.54
N GLU A 20 0.61 -5.50 -6.96
CA GLU A 20 1.79 -4.80 -7.46
C GLU A 20 1.49 -4.01 -8.73
N ALA A 21 0.78 -4.61 -9.70
CA ALA A 21 0.35 -3.94 -10.91
C ALA A 21 -0.54 -2.72 -10.60
N ALA A 22 -1.52 -2.89 -9.70
CA ALA A 22 -2.36 -1.79 -9.25
C ALA A 22 -1.54 -0.68 -8.57
N LEU A 23 -0.55 -1.03 -7.75
CA LEU A 23 0.35 -0.04 -7.13
C LEU A 23 1.16 0.73 -8.17
N VAL A 24 1.78 0.05 -9.15
CA VAL A 24 2.56 0.69 -10.21
C VAL A 24 1.70 1.64 -11.04
N GLU A 25 0.50 1.20 -11.41
CA GLU A 25 -0.45 2.00 -12.19
C GLU A 25 -0.90 3.27 -11.43
N HIS A 26 -1.09 3.16 -10.11
CA HIS A 26 -1.65 4.25 -9.31
C HIS A 26 -0.58 5.15 -8.65
N TYR A 27 0.68 4.70 -8.61
CA TYR A 27 1.78 5.45 -7.99
C TYR A 27 2.02 6.85 -8.58
N PRO A 28 2.02 7.06 -9.92
CA PRO A 28 2.20 8.39 -10.49
C PRO A 28 1.14 9.38 -10.01
N ARG A 29 -0.12 8.92 -9.83
CA ARG A 29 -1.21 9.75 -9.32
C ARG A 29 -0.97 10.17 -7.87
N LEU A 30 -0.49 9.26 -7.01
CA LEU A 30 -0.13 9.57 -5.63
C LEU A 30 1.00 10.60 -5.55
N VAL A 31 2.03 10.44 -6.38
CA VAL A 31 3.13 11.41 -6.47
C VAL A 31 2.63 12.77 -6.94
N ARG A 32 1.71 12.81 -7.91
CA ARG A 32 1.12 14.07 -8.40
C ARG A 32 0.35 14.80 -7.29
N ILE A 33 -0.43 14.08 -6.49
CA ILE A 33 -1.14 14.64 -5.32
C ILE A 33 -0.12 15.20 -4.32
N GLY A 34 0.92 14.43 -3.98
CA GLY A 34 1.98 14.88 -3.08
C GLY A 34 2.68 16.15 -3.57
N TYR A 35 2.97 16.25 -4.87
CA TYR A 35 3.60 17.43 -5.46
C TYR A 35 2.71 18.67 -5.39
N LEU A 36 1.40 18.51 -5.62
CA LEU A 36 0.42 19.61 -5.58
C LEU A 36 0.21 20.16 -4.17
N LEU A 37 0.45 19.35 -3.13
CA LEU A 37 0.37 19.78 -1.73
C LEU A 37 1.61 20.54 -1.24
N LEU A 38 2.72 20.50 -1.98
CA LEU A 38 3.95 21.18 -1.58
C LEU A 38 3.89 22.67 -1.93
N PRO A 39 4.36 23.57 -1.03
CA PRO A 39 4.43 24.99 -1.34
C PRO A 39 5.33 25.24 -2.56
N PRO A 40 5.14 26.33 -3.31
CA PRO A 40 5.94 26.63 -4.50
C PRO A 40 7.37 27.10 -4.16
N SER A 41 7.66 27.40 -2.89
CA SER A 41 8.95 27.92 -2.40
C SER A 41 10.18 27.02 -2.64
N PRO A 42 10.13 25.68 -2.49
CA PRO A 42 11.27 24.81 -2.81
C PRO A 42 11.45 24.72 -4.33
N GLY A 43 12.72 24.64 -4.77
CA GLY A 43 13.05 24.36 -6.16
C GLY A 43 12.41 23.06 -6.67
N ARG A 44 12.13 23.01 -7.98
CA ARG A 44 11.39 21.91 -8.63
C ARG A 44 11.88 20.52 -8.24
N THR A 45 13.20 20.29 -8.25
CA THR A 45 13.82 19.01 -7.91
C THR A 45 13.53 18.58 -6.47
N ARG A 46 13.63 19.50 -5.50
CA ARG A 46 13.31 19.21 -4.10
C ARG A 46 11.84 18.84 -3.91
N ARG A 47 10.93 19.48 -4.66
CA ARG A 47 9.50 19.13 -4.63
C ARG A 47 9.22 17.74 -5.17
N VAL A 48 9.92 17.32 -6.23
CA VAL A 48 9.76 15.97 -6.80
C VAL A 48 10.17 14.90 -5.78
N PHE A 49 11.34 15.03 -5.17
CA PHE A 49 11.78 14.09 -4.13
C PHE A 49 10.86 14.08 -2.91
N ALA A 50 10.42 15.25 -2.44
CA ALA A 50 9.50 15.34 -1.33
C ALA A 50 8.12 14.71 -1.65
N ALA A 51 7.63 14.85 -2.88
CA ALA A 51 6.40 14.22 -3.34
C ALA A 51 6.51 12.70 -3.38
N HIS A 52 7.62 12.16 -3.89
CA HIS A 52 7.90 10.73 -3.84
C HIS A 52 7.97 10.21 -2.40
N ALA A 53 8.67 10.93 -1.52
CA ALA A 53 8.75 10.55 -0.12
C ALA A 53 7.37 10.54 0.57
N LEU A 54 6.48 11.47 0.21
CA LEU A 54 5.11 11.51 0.72
C LEU A 54 4.28 10.33 0.21
N ALA A 55 4.36 10.01 -1.08
CA ALA A 55 3.67 8.85 -1.65
C ALA A 55 4.13 7.54 -0.98
N GLN A 56 5.45 7.36 -0.82
CA GLN A 56 6.04 6.19 -0.16
C GLN A 56 5.60 6.06 1.31
N ARG A 57 5.62 7.16 2.08
CA ARG A 57 5.12 7.15 3.46
C ARG A 57 3.64 6.79 3.55
N SER A 58 2.83 7.27 2.60
CA SER A 58 1.40 6.97 2.55
C SER A 58 1.15 5.48 2.26
N LEU A 59 1.91 4.88 1.35
CA LEU A 59 1.86 3.44 1.08
C LEU A 59 2.30 2.62 2.29
N GLN A 60 3.38 3.00 2.95
CA GLN A 60 3.84 2.33 4.18
C GLN A 60 2.80 2.42 5.30
N ALA A 61 2.17 3.59 5.47
CA ALA A 61 1.12 3.79 6.46
C ALA A 61 -0.11 2.91 6.14
N ALA A 62 -0.56 2.88 4.87
CA ALA A 62 -1.65 2.02 4.43
C ALA A 62 -1.33 0.52 4.63
N HIS A 63 -0.09 0.11 4.36
CA HIS A 63 0.36 -1.26 4.58
C HIS A 63 0.32 -1.65 6.07
N ARG A 64 0.76 -0.76 6.98
CA ARG A 64 0.70 -0.99 8.44
C ARG A 64 -0.73 -1.00 8.99
N ALA A 65 -1.64 -0.23 8.38
CA ALA A 65 -3.04 -0.16 8.78
C ALA A 65 -3.85 -1.39 8.34
N ARG A 66 -3.31 -2.23 7.44
CA ARG A 66 -3.91 -3.52 7.08
C ARG A 66 -3.89 -4.42 8.31
N PRO A 67 -5.03 -4.99 8.75
CA PRO A 67 -5.05 -5.86 9.91
C PRO A 67 -4.05 -7.00 9.68
N ALA A 68 -3.02 -7.08 10.52
CA ALA A 68 -2.12 -8.21 10.53
C ALA A 68 -2.98 -9.46 10.77
N ALA A 69 -2.89 -10.47 9.89
CA ALA A 69 -3.48 -11.77 10.17
C ALA A 69 -2.89 -12.26 11.49
N VAL A 70 -3.68 -12.19 12.56
CA VAL A 70 -3.25 -12.56 13.91
C VAL A 70 -2.80 -14.02 13.86
N PRO A 71 -1.53 -14.34 14.20
CA PRO A 71 -1.09 -15.72 14.22
C PRO A 71 -1.93 -16.50 15.22
N LEU A 72 -2.66 -17.51 14.74
CA LEU A 72 -3.42 -18.40 15.62
C LEU A 72 -2.45 -19.08 16.59
N PRO A 73 -2.80 -19.22 17.88
CA PRO A 73 -1.96 -19.89 18.85
C PRO A 73 -1.69 -21.33 18.38
N ARG A 74 -0.41 -21.68 18.23
CA ARG A 74 0.00 -23.06 17.95
C ARG A 74 -0.50 -23.92 19.11
N ARG A 75 -1.45 -24.80 18.85
CA ARG A 75 -1.78 -25.90 19.76
C ARG A 75 -0.55 -26.79 19.85
N THR A 76 0.23 -26.61 20.90
CA THR A 76 1.16 -27.62 21.38
C THR A 76 0.33 -28.74 22.00
N GLY A 77 0.35 -29.91 21.38
CA GLY A 77 -0.14 -31.16 21.97
C GLY A 77 0.88 -31.79 22.89
#